data_AF-A0AA38LFV0-F1
#
_entry.id   AF-A0AA38LFV0-F1
#
_cell.length_a   1.000
_cell.length_b   1.000
_cell.length_c   1.000
_cell.angle_alpha   90.00
_cell.angle_beta   90.00
_cell.angle_gamma   90.00
#
_symmetry.space_group_name_H-M   'P 1'
#
loop_
_entity.id
_entity.type
_entity.pdbx_description
1 polymer ?
#
loop_
_entity_poly.entity_id
_entity_poly.type
_entity_poly.pdbx_seq_one_letter_code
_entity_poly.pdbx_strand_id
1 'polypeptide(L)'
;DGCIVCPTTDSTFSLKTGDIMEWYPKNPVLRLLTPPLRKLFIYPTKVESDYIYINMGTAVGSAELAEIVFSGKTQAGLTASDVNVEEVRMVVDEGETGFGFTRRNELINGRAATVGFLLLLNFELLT
;
A
#
# COMPACT_ATOMS: atom_id res chain seq x y z
N ASP A 1 -23.05 -1.41 10.56
CA ASP A 1 -22.70 -1.86 9.20
C ASP A 1 -21.33 -2.54 9.06
N GLY A 2 -20.46 -2.54 10.09
CA GLY A 2 -19.21 -3.32 10.04
C GLY A 2 -18.24 -2.90 8.94
N CYS A 3 -18.33 -1.63 8.51
CA CYS A 3 -17.50 -1.06 7.47
C CYS A 3 -16.53 -0.03 8.06
N ILE A 4 -15.38 0.13 7.41
CA ILE A 4 -14.38 1.16 7.72
C ILE A 4 -14.41 2.25 6.64
N VAL A 5 -14.24 3.50 7.06
CA VAL A 5 -14.27 4.68 6.19
C VAL A 5 -12.85 5.24 6.07
N CYS A 6 -12.41 5.47 4.83
CA CYS A 6 -11.14 6.15 4.58
C CYS A 6 -11.29 7.65 4.88
N PRO A 7 -10.49 8.25 5.78
CA PRO A 7 -10.63 9.66 6.13
C PRO A 7 -10.29 10.61 4.97
N THR A 8 -9.50 10.16 4.00
CA THR A 8 -9.04 11.00 2.89
C THR A 8 -10.04 11.05 1.74
N THR A 9 -10.71 9.93 1.45
CA THR A 9 -11.56 9.78 0.26
C THR A 9 -13.03 9.57 0.58
N ASP A 10 -13.36 9.36 1.86
CA ASP A 10 -14.67 8.92 2.35
C ASP A 10 -15.15 7.60 1.74
N SER A 11 -14.28 6.85 1.04
CA SER A 11 -14.61 5.52 0.53
C SER A 11 -14.84 4.55 1.69
N THR A 12 -15.82 3.67 1.53
CA THR A 12 -16.27 2.74 2.57
C THR A 12 -15.98 1.29 2.17
N PHE A 13 -15.44 0.50 3.10
CA PHE A 13 -15.03 -0.88 2.87
C PHE A 13 -15.57 -1.84 3.94
N SER A 14 -15.98 -3.04 3.54
CA SER A 14 -16.45 -4.09 4.44
C SER A 14 -15.31 -4.74 5.21
N LEU A 15 -15.39 -4.80 6.54
CA LEU A 15 -14.37 -5.49 7.37
C LEU A 15 -14.46 -7.02 7.30
N LYS A 16 -15.58 -7.58 6.81
CA LYS A 16 -15.76 -9.04 6.69
C LYS A 16 -15.14 -9.61 5.42
N THR A 17 -15.27 -8.87 4.31
CA THR A 17 -14.96 -9.36 2.96
C THR A 17 -13.92 -8.52 2.24
N GLY A 18 -13.62 -7.31 2.74
CA GLY A 18 -12.74 -6.36 2.09
C GLY A 18 -13.38 -5.65 0.89
N ASP A 19 -14.66 -5.91 0.61
CA ASP A 19 -15.38 -5.33 -0.53
C ASP A 19 -15.49 -3.81 -0.40
N ILE A 20 -15.38 -3.15 -1.54
CA ILE A 20 -15.63 -1.71 -1.67
C ILE A 20 -17.14 -1.52 -1.71
N MET A 21 -17.70 -0.92 -0.66
CA MET A 21 -19.13 -0.59 -0.60
C MET A 21 -19.40 0.73 -1.32
N GLU A 22 -18.56 1.73 -1.09
CA GLU A 22 -18.70 3.05 -1.68
C GLU A 22 -17.33 3.61 -2.08
N TRP A 23 -17.27 4.25 -3.26
CA TRP A 23 -16.02 4.71 -3.87
C TRP A 23 -16.09 6.20 -4.21
N TYR A 24 -15.25 7.02 -3.57
CA TYR A 24 -15.21 8.48 -3.70
C TYR A 24 -16.60 9.14 -3.69
N PRO A 25 -17.41 8.95 -2.63
CA PRO A 25 -18.78 9.46 -2.59
C PRO A 25 -18.87 10.98 -2.77
N LYS A 26 -17.89 11.71 -2.24
CA LYS A 26 -17.86 13.18 -2.29
C LYS A 26 -17.13 13.74 -3.51
N ASN A 27 -16.54 12.91 -4.36
CA ASN A 27 -15.80 13.37 -5.53
C ASN A 27 -16.17 12.57 -6.80
N PRO A 28 -17.15 13.02 -7.59
CA PRO A 28 -17.62 12.30 -8.77
C PRO A 28 -16.58 12.23 -9.89
N VAL A 29 -15.67 13.20 -9.97
CA VAL A 29 -14.60 13.21 -10.97
C VAL A 29 -13.59 12.10 -10.66
N LEU A 30 -13.11 12.03 -9.43
CA LEU A 30 -12.20 10.95 -9.01
C LEU A 30 -12.89 9.59 -9.04
N ARG A 31 -14.18 9.50 -8.67
CA ARG A 31 -14.97 8.27 -8.79
C ARG A 31 -14.99 7.72 -10.22
N LEU A 32 -15.03 8.60 -11.22
CA LEU A 32 -15.06 8.23 -12.63
C LEU A 32 -13.65 7.91 -13.16
N LEU A 33 -12.64 8.72 -12.81
CA LEU A 33 -11.28 8.60 -13.35
C LEU A 33 -10.45 7.50 -12.68
N THR A 34 -10.77 7.16 -11.43
CA THR A 34 -10.07 6.11 -10.68
C THR A 34 -10.96 4.88 -10.58
N PRO A 35 -10.81 3.86 -11.44
CA PRO A 35 -11.55 2.62 -11.25
C PRO A 35 -11.13 1.96 -9.92
N PRO A 36 -12.01 1.18 -9.28
CA PRO A 36 -11.69 0.52 -8.02
C PRO A 36 -10.55 -0.48 -8.23
N LEU A 37 -9.38 -0.19 -7.66
CA LEU A 37 -8.13 -0.91 -7.97
C LEU A 37 -8.14 -2.36 -7.46
N ARG A 38 -8.52 -2.56 -6.19
CA ARG A 38 -8.59 -3.87 -5.52
C ARG A 38 -9.42 -3.81 -4.23
N LYS A 39 -9.96 -4.96 -3.82
CA LYS A 39 -10.56 -5.15 -2.49
C LYS A 39 -9.49 -4.99 -1.39
N LEU A 40 -9.90 -4.59 -0.19
CA LEU A 40 -9.00 -4.59 0.96
C LEU A 40 -8.59 -6.01 1.32
N PHE A 41 -7.35 -6.17 1.77
CA PHE A 41 -6.90 -7.45 2.32
C PHE A 41 -7.57 -7.70 3.66
N ILE A 42 -8.10 -8.91 3.81
CA ILE A 42 -8.67 -9.40 5.06
C ILE A 42 -7.78 -10.50 5.59
N TYR A 43 -7.28 -10.32 6.81
CA TYR A 43 -6.49 -11.32 7.52
C TYR A 43 -7.40 -12.06 8.49
N PRO A 44 -7.44 -13.40 8.45
CA PRO A 44 -8.18 -14.17 9.43
C PRO A 44 -7.61 -13.92 10.83
N THR A 45 -8.48 -13.59 11.78
CA THR A 45 -8.09 -13.34 13.17
C THR A 45 -8.80 -14.29 14.12
N LYS A 46 -8.08 -14.83 15.10
CA LYS A 46 -8.63 -15.60 16.22
C LYS A 46 -8.34 -14.85 17.51
N VAL A 47 -9.36 -14.61 18.32
CA VAL A 47 -9.22 -14.00 19.66
C VAL A 47 -9.30 -15.11 20.69
N GLU A 48 -8.30 -15.23 21.55
CA GLU A 48 -8.27 -16.22 22.62
C GLU A 48 -7.66 -15.63 23.90
N SER A 49 -8.43 -15.67 24.99
CA SER A 49 -8.10 -15.08 26.29
C SER A 49 -7.71 -13.59 26.19
N ASP A 50 -6.42 -13.26 26.29
CA ASP A 50 -5.86 -11.90 26.26
C ASP A 50 -5.03 -11.64 24.98
N TYR A 51 -5.10 -12.56 24.00
CA TYR A 51 -4.30 -12.53 22.77
C TYR A 51 -5.17 -12.47 21.52
N ILE A 52 -4.66 -11.78 20.50
CA ILE A 52 -5.23 -11.74 19.15
C ILE A 52 -4.21 -12.36 18.21
N TYR A 53 -4.58 -13.50 17.63
CA TYR A 53 -3.79 -14.18 16.62
C TYR A 53 -4.23 -13.73 15.24
N ILE A 54 -3.27 -13.26 14.44
CA ILE A 54 -3.50 -12.83 13.06
C ILE A 54 -2.79 -13.82 12.14
N ASN A 55 -3.55 -14.46 11.25
CA ASN A 55 -2.96 -15.34 10.25
C ASN A 55 -2.51 -14.52 9.04
N MET A 56 -1.19 -14.33 8.93
CA MET A 56 -0.53 -13.66 7.79
C MET A 56 -0.35 -14.60 6.58
N GLY A 57 -0.64 -15.89 6.74
CA GLY A 57 -0.47 -16.93 5.74
C GLY A 57 -1.45 -16.78 4.57
N THR A 58 -0.84 -16.56 3.40
CA THR A 58 -1.39 -16.57 2.03
C THR A 58 -2.18 -15.34 1.56
N ALA A 59 -1.52 -14.18 1.55
CA ALA A 59 -1.55 -13.34 0.35
C ALA A 59 -0.47 -13.86 -0.62
N VAL A 60 -0.82 -14.85 -1.45
CA VAL A 60 -0.05 -15.38 -2.61
C VAL A 60 1.49 -15.35 -2.48
N GLY A 61 2.09 -16.47 -2.05
CA GLY A 61 3.41 -16.86 -2.54
C GLY A 61 4.67 -16.52 -1.74
N SER A 62 4.59 -15.93 -0.54
CA SER A 62 5.77 -15.77 0.32
C SER A 62 5.66 -16.66 1.58
N ALA A 63 6.61 -17.56 1.74
CA ALA A 63 6.76 -18.45 2.90
C ALA A 63 7.59 -17.77 4.01
N GLU A 64 7.26 -16.53 4.35
CA GLU A 64 7.84 -15.84 5.51
C GLU A 64 6.72 -15.43 6.45
N LEU A 65 6.62 -16.18 7.55
CA LEU A 65 5.67 -15.97 8.64
C LEU A 65 6.12 -14.75 9.46
N ALA A 66 5.58 -13.57 9.17
CA ALA A 66 5.68 -12.45 10.10
C ALA A 66 4.73 -12.72 11.29
N GLU A 67 5.27 -13.21 12.40
CA GLU A 67 4.53 -13.39 13.66
C GLU A 67 4.46 -12.05 14.40
N ILE A 68 3.33 -11.35 14.33
CA ILE A 68 3.09 -10.16 15.16
C ILE A 68 2.44 -10.64 16.47
N VAL A 69 3.25 -10.89 17.49
CA VAL A 69 2.77 -11.23 18.84
C VAL A 69 2.36 -9.94 19.56
N PHE A 70 1.06 -9.71 19.70
CA PHE A 70 0.54 -8.58 20.47
C PHE A 70 0.19 -9.04 21.89
N SER A 71 1.05 -8.71 22.87
CA SER A 71 0.81 -8.94 24.31
C SER A 71 0.34 -7.64 24.97
N GLY A 72 -0.94 -7.30 24.84
CA GLY A 72 -1.48 -6.12 25.52
C GLY A 72 -2.98 -5.91 25.33
N LYS A 73 -3.66 -5.48 26.39
CA LYS A 73 -5.08 -5.09 26.36
C LYS A 73 -5.28 -3.90 25.42
N THR A 74 -6.07 -4.08 24.36
CA THR A 74 -6.36 -3.03 23.39
C THR A 74 -7.58 -2.21 23.85
N GLN A 75 -7.40 -0.89 23.97
CA GLN A 75 -8.50 0.06 24.14
C GLN A 75 -8.66 0.82 22.82
N ALA A 76 -9.86 0.78 22.24
CA ALA A 76 -10.15 1.47 20.98
C ALA A 76 -9.85 2.98 21.12
N GLY A 77 -9.01 3.52 20.25
CA GLY A 77 -8.61 4.94 20.23
C GLY A 77 -7.19 5.24 20.71
N LEU A 78 -6.41 4.25 21.14
CA LEU A 78 -5.00 4.40 21.52
C LEU A 78 -4.13 3.50 20.62
N THR A 79 -3.21 4.10 19.86
CA THR A 79 -2.18 3.36 19.13
C THR A 79 -1.11 2.91 20.11
N ALA A 80 -0.95 1.60 20.27
CA ALA A 80 0.18 1.04 21.02
C ALA A 80 1.48 1.42 20.33
N SER A 81 2.37 2.09 21.07
CA SER A 81 3.65 2.60 20.58
C SER A 81 4.77 1.57 20.61
N ASP A 82 4.53 0.39 21.19
CA ASP A 82 5.52 -0.67 21.34
C ASP A 82 5.07 -1.90 20.54
N VAL A 83 5.35 -1.84 19.24
CA VAL A 83 5.21 -2.97 18.33
C VAL A 83 6.62 -3.48 18.09
N ASN A 84 6.95 -4.62 18.68
CA ASN A 84 8.23 -5.28 18.44
C ASN A 84 8.21 -5.92 17.05
N VAL A 85 8.45 -5.11 16.02
CA VAL A 85 8.58 -5.56 14.63
C VAL A 85 10.01 -6.03 14.44
N GLU A 86 10.20 -7.30 14.11
CA GLU A 86 11.48 -7.77 13.59
C GLU A 86 11.67 -7.14 12.20
N GLU A 87 12.64 -6.22 12.05
CA GLU A 87 12.85 -5.47 10.81
C GLU A 87 13.15 -6.44 9.65
N VAL A 88 12.24 -6.47 8.68
CA VAL A 88 12.46 -7.23 7.45
C VAL A 88 13.58 -6.54 6.66
N ARG A 89 14.68 -7.26 6.45
CA ARG A 89 15.79 -6.79 5.61
C ARG A 89 15.26 -6.57 4.19
N MET A 90 15.40 -5.35 3.67
CA MET A 90 15.14 -5.09 2.25
C MET A 90 16.07 -5.94 1.38
N VAL A 91 15.54 -6.98 0.76
CA VAL A 91 16.20 -7.72 -0.31
C VAL A 91 15.72 -7.12 -1.62
N VAL A 92 16.60 -6.42 -2.33
CA VAL A 92 16.34 -5.94 -3.68
C VAL A 92 16.40 -7.14 -4.60
N ASP A 93 15.24 -7.64 -5.02
CA ASP A 93 15.16 -8.64 -6.09
C ASP A 93 15.36 -7.94 -7.43
N GLU A 94 16.53 -8.12 -8.04
CA GLU A 94 16.88 -7.56 -9.35
C GLU A 94 16.07 -8.19 -10.51
N GLY A 95 15.26 -9.22 -10.24
CA GLY A 95 14.43 -9.92 -11.23
C GLY A 95 13.11 -9.23 -11.60
N GLU A 96 12.58 -8.34 -10.77
CA GLU A 96 11.31 -7.65 -11.06
C GLU A 96 11.54 -6.35 -11.85
N THR A 97 11.07 -6.35 -13.11
CA THR A 97 11.22 -5.24 -14.08
C THR A 97 10.19 -4.11 -13.88
N GLY A 98 9.76 -3.87 -12.63
CA GLY A 98 8.77 -2.86 -12.26
C GLY A 98 9.33 -1.45 -11.99
N PHE A 99 8.60 -0.66 -11.19
CA PHE A 99 9.01 0.67 -10.72
C PHE A 99 10.12 0.55 -9.66
N GLY A 100 11.32 0.99 -10.01
CA GLY A 100 12.50 0.92 -9.13
C GLY A 100 13.77 1.38 -9.85
N PHE A 101 14.81 1.67 -9.07
CA PHE A 101 16.15 2.07 -9.52
C PHE A 101 16.96 0.85 -9.98
N THR A 102 16.47 0.12 -10.97
CA THR A 102 17.28 -0.90 -11.64
C THR A 102 18.22 -0.23 -12.64
N ARG A 103 19.39 -0.83 -12.90
CA ARG A 103 20.39 -0.29 -13.85
C ARG A 103 19.80 0.05 -15.22
N ARG A 104 18.77 -0.70 -15.67
CA ARG A 104 18.08 -0.46 -16.95
C ARG A 104 17.12 0.74 -16.89
N ASN A 105 16.35 0.88 -15.80
CA ASN A 105 15.44 2.02 -15.60
C ASN A 105 16.19 3.33 -15.40
N GLU A 106 17.31 3.31 -14.67
CA GLU A 106 18.18 4.48 -14.48
C GLU A 106 18.71 5.00 -15.83
N LEU A 107 19.13 4.11 -16.71
CA LEU A 107 19.63 4.48 -18.04
C LEU A 107 18.54 5.08 -18.94
N ILE A 108 17.32 4.59 -18.85
CA ILE A 108 16.18 5.10 -19.62
C ILE A 108 15.74 6.46 -19.07
N ASN A 109 15.56 6.57 -17.76
CA ASN A 109 15.17 7.82 -17.10
C ASN A 109 16.23 8.91 -17.28
N GLY A 110 17.52 8.55 -17.16
CA GLY A 110 18.63 9.47 -17.41
C GLY A 110 18.65 9.99 -18.84
N ARG A 111 18.45 9.12 -19.84
CA ARG A 111 18.39 9.53 -21.25
C ARG A 111 17.20 10.43 -21.54
N ALA A 112 16.03 10.12 -20.98
CA ALA A 112 14.84 10.95 -21.13
C ALA A 112 15.05 12.35 -20.52
N ALA A 113 15.69 12.43 -19.35
CA ALA A 113 16.02 13.69 -18.71
C ALA A 113 16.97 14.55 -19.56
N THR A 114 18.03 13.96 -20.13
CA THR A 114 18.96 14.67 -21.01
C THR A 114 18.26 15.24 -22.25
N VAL A 115 17.36 14.47 -22.87
CA VAL A 115 16.60 14.94 -24.05
C VAL A 115 15.65 16.07 -23.66
N GLY A 116 14.93 15.95 -22.54
CA GLY A 116 14.05 16.99 -22.04
C GLY A 116 14.80 18.30 -21.74
N PHE A 117 15.96 18.21 -21.10
CA PHE A 117 16.81 19.37 -20.81
C PHE A 117 17.31 20.05 -22.10
N LEU A 118 17.70 19.26 -23.11
CA LEU A 118 18.19 19.79 -24.39
C LEU A 118 17.07 20.47 -25.19
N LEU A 119 15.83 19.98 -25.10
CA LEU A 119 14.65 20.64 -25.68
C LEU A 119 14.32 21.96 -24.97
N LEU A 120 14.41 22.00 -23.64
CA LEU A 120 14.22 23.22 -22.86
C LEU A 120 15.24 24.30 -23.25
N LEU A 121 16.52 23.94 -23.36
CA LEU A 121 17.56 24.87 -23.81
C LEU A 121 17.29 25.40 -25.22
N ASN A 122 16.83 24.57 -26.15
CA ASN A 122 16.50 25.03 -27.50
C ASN A 122 15.31 26.00 -27.52
N PHE A 123 14.28 25.75 -26.71
CA PHE A 123 13.13 26.66 -26.60
C PHE A 123 13.54 28.03 -26.03
N GLU A 124 14.41 28.05 -25.03
CA GLU A 124 14.93 29.27 -24.42
C GLU A 124 15.88 30.04 -25.35
N LEU A 125 16.56 29.37 -26.29
CA LEU A 125 17.46 30.01 -27.27
C LEU A 125 16.75 30.52 -28.54
N LEU A 126 15.58 29.95 -28.88
CA LEU A 126 14.77 30.33 -30.05
C LEU A 126 13.69 31.39 -29.75
N THR A 127 13.55 31.81 -28.49
CA THR A 127 12.71 32.95 -28.07
C THR A 127 13.55 34.18 -27.77
#